data_AF-A0A9D2J4T1-F1
#
_entry.id   AF-A0A9D2J4T1-F1
#
_cell.length_a   1.000
_cell.length_b   1.000
_cell.length_c   1.000
_cell.angle_alpha   90.00
_cell.angle_beta   90.00
_cell.angle_gamma   90.00
#
_symmetry.space_group_name_H-M   'P 1'
#
loop_
_entity.id
_entity.type
_entity.pdbx_description
1 polymer ?
#
loop_
_entity_poly.entity_id
_entity_poly.type
_entity_poly.pdbx_seq_one_letter_code
_entity_poly.pdbx_strand_id
1 'polypeptide(L)'
;MLWFVVWTVLVLGALACAVLLAMYLWRHFKALMDQVGRSGEVFDRLDRTMAELDAQAAQRQFRPTLSADEAQRERWRQTRRDNLAARAARVHARRSRTLERWRAIGLPF
;
A
#
# COMPACT_ATOMS: atom_id res chain seq x y z
N MET A 1 3.62 51.96 26.12
CA MET A 1 4.63 51.34 25.23
C MET A 1 4.77 49.83 25.47
N LEU A 2 4.98 49.38 26.72
CA LEU A 2 5.13 47.95 27.04
C LEU A 2 3.97 47.04 26.57
N TRP A 3 2.72 47.48 26.77
CA TRP A 3 1.53 46.73 26.36
C TRP A 3 1.46 46.43 24.86
N PHE A 4 1.87 47.40 24.03
CA PHE A 4 1.91 47.23 22.57
C PHE A 4 2.94 46.17 22.17
N VAL A 5 4.12 46.17 22.81
CA VAL A 5 5.16 45.15 22.59
C VAL A 5 4.65 43.77 23.00
N VAL A 6 4.00 43.66 24.16
CA VAL A 6 3.39 42.39 24.62
C VAL A 6 2.38 41.87 23.59
N TRP A 7 1.50 42.73 23.10
CA TRP A 7 0.49 42.35 22.11
C TRP A 7 1.12 41.91 20.78
N THR A 8 2.15 42.64 20.32
CA THR A 8 2.83 42.33 19.06
C THR A 8 3.59 41.00 19.14
N VAL A 9 4.26 40.72 20.26
CA VAL A 9 4.95 39.46 20.50
C VAL A 9 3.96 38.29 20.58
N LEU A 10 2.80 38.49 21.23
CA LEU A 10 1.74 37.49 21.30
C LEU A 10 1.20 37.12 19.92
N VAL A 11 0.89 38.13 19.10
CA VAL A 11 0.42 37.92 17.73
C VAL A 11 1.49 37.25 16.88
N LEU A 12 2.73 37.74 16.92
CA LEU A 12 3.84 37.15 16.17
C LEU A 12 4.11 35.70 16.59
N GLY A 13 4.05 35.40 17.89
CA GLY A 13 4.16 34.04 18.40
C GLY A 13 3.04 33.14 17.89
N ALA A 14 1.79 33.61 17.92
CA ALA A 14 0.65 32.87 17.39
C ALA A 14 0.77 32.65 15.87
N LEU A 15 1.21 33.66 15.12
CA LEU A 15 1.39 33.59 13.68
C LEU A 15 2.51 32.62 13.30
N ALA A 16 3.63 32.65 14.05
CA ALA A 16 4.72 31.69 13.88
C ALA A 16 4.25 30.26 14.15
N CYS A 17 3.51 30.02 15.24
CA CYS A 17 2.92 28.72 15.53
C CYS A 17 1.96 28.25 14.43
N ALA A 18 1.10 29.15 13.93
CA ALA A 18 0.17 28.84 12.86
C ALA A 18 0.89 28.47 11.55
N VAL A 19 1.93 29.22 11.18
CA VAL A 19 2.75 28.95 9.99
C VAL A 19 3.49 27.62 10.12
N LEU A 20 4.08 27.35 11.29
CA LEU A 20 4.74 26.07 11.56
C LEU A 20 3.76 24.90 11.49
N LEU A 21 2.55 25.05 12.05
CA LEU A 21 1.49 24.05 11.95
C LEU A 21 1.08 23.82 10.50
N ALA A 22 0.87 24.89 9.73
CA ALA A 22 0.50 24.80 8.33
C ALA A 22 1.58 24.09 7.50
N MET A 23 2.85 24.42 7.70
CA MET A 23 3.97 23.75 7.04
C MET A 23 4.09 22.27 7.43
N TYR A 24 3.87 21.96 8.71
CA TYR A 24 3.88 20.59 9.21
C TYR A 24 2.75 19.76 8.58
N LEU A 25 1.53 20.29 8.60
CA LEU A 25 0.36 19.67 7.97
C LEU A 25 0.55 19.51 6.47
N TRP A 26 1.10 20.52 5.79
CA TRP A 26 1.33 20.48 4.35
C TRP A 26 2.26 19.35 3.94
N ARG A 27 3.34 19.11 4.71
CA ARG A 27 4.23 17.96 4.48
C ARG A 27 3.50 16.63 4.60
N HIS A 28 2.61 16.49 5.58
CA HIS A 28 1.85 15.25 5.80
C HIS A 28 0.77 15.06 4.75
N PHE A 29 0.09 16.14 4.37
CA PHE A 29 -0.93 16.16 3.33
C PHE A 29 -0.35 15.78 1.97
N LYS A 30 0.84 16.27 1.63
CA LYS A 30 1.51 15.91 0.36
C LYS A 30 1.86 14.41 0.31
N ALA A 31 2.28 13.82 1.43
CA ALA A 31 2.55 12.39 1.52
C ALA A 31 1.27 11.54 1.35
N LEU A 32 0.16 11.99 1.93
CA LEU A 32 -1.15 11.36 1.74
C LEU A 32 -1.63 11.49 0.30
N MET A 33 -1.49 12.66 -0.32
CA MET A 33 -1.97 12.89 -1.67
C MET A 33 -1.15 12.11 -2.73
N ASP A 34 0.16 11.91 -2.49
CA ASP A 34 1.00 11.02 -3.29
C ASP A 34 0.57 9.53 -3.17
N GLN A 35 0.07 9.11 -2.02
CA GLN A 35 -0.52 7.78 -1.84
C GLN A 35 -1.91 7.66 -2.49
N VAL A 36 -2.71 8.74 -2.49
CA VAL A 36 -4.00 8.79 -3.17
C VAL A 36 -3.83 8.70 -4.69
N GLY A 37 -2.84 9.40 -5.26
CA GLY A 37 -2.51 9.28 -6.69
C GLY A 37 -2.18 7.85 -7.11
N ARG A 38 -1.34 7.15 -6.32
CA ARG A 38 -1.03 5.73 -6.54
C ARG A 38 -2.23 4.81 -6.36
N SER A 39 -3.14 5.14 -5.46
CA SER A 39 -4.38 4.38 -5.29
C SER A 39 -5.30 4.57 -6.50
N GLY A 40 -5.36 5.77 -7.07
CA GLY A 40 -6.11 6.07 -8.29
C GLY A 40 -5.65 5.22 -9.48
N GLU A 41 -4.34 5.06 -9.67
CA GLU A 41 -3.80 4.18 -10.73
C GLU A 41 -4.20 2.71 -10.55
N VAL A 42 -4.27 2.23 -9.31
CA VAL A 42 -4.71 0.86 -8.99
C VAL A 42 -6.20 0.69 -9.25
N PHE A 43 -7.03 1.69 -8.89
CA PHE A 43 -8.46 1.69 -9.20
C PHE A 43 -8.71 1.74 -10.71
N ASP A 44 -7.98 2.56 -11.45
CA ASP A 44 -8.12 2.67 -12.90
C ASP A 44 -7.68 1.37 -13.61
N ARG A 45 -6.61 0.73 -13.12
CA ARG A 45 -6.22 -0.62 -13.59
C ARG A 45 -7.27 -1.68 -13.26
N LEU A 46 -7.87 -1.62 -12.07
CA LEU A 46 -8.95 -2.52 -11.66
C LEU A 46 -10.16 -2.37 -12.58
N ASP A 47 -10.58 -1.14 -12.84
CA ASP A 47 -11.73 -0.83 -13.67
C ASP A 47 -11.55 -1.32 -15.11
N ARG A 48 -10.36 -1.09 -15.71
CA ARG A 48 -10.00 -1.64 -17.02
C ARG A 48 -10.00 -3.16 -17.03
N THR A 49 -9.46 -3.79 -15.99
CA THR A 49 -9.42 -5.27 -15.90
C THR A 49 -10.82 -5.84 -15.73
N MET A 50 -11.68 -5.19 -14.96
CA MET A 50 -13.09 -5.56 -14.82
C MET A 50 -13.84 -5.42 -16.14
N ALA A 51 -13.66 -4.32 -16.86
CA ALA A 51 -14.27 -4.11 -18.18
C ALA A 51 -13.80 -5.18 -19.19
N GLU A 52 -12.52 -5.55 -19.18
CA GLU A 52 -12.00 -6.66 -20.00
C GLU A 52 -12.60 -8.01 -19.59
N LEU A 53 -12.76 -8.28 -18.29
CA LEU A 53 -13.38 -9.50 -17.78
C LEU A 53 -14.86 -9.57 -18.17
N ASP A 54 -15.61 -8.47 -18.07
CA ASP A 54 -17.02 -8.41 -18.45
C ASP A 54 -17.19 -8.59 -19.96
N ALA A 55 -16.31 -8.00 -20.78
CA ALA A 55 -16.31 -8.24 -22.23
C ALA A 55 -16.05 -9.72 -22.57
N GLN A 56 -15.10 -10.35 -21.86
CA GLN A 56 -14.82 -11.79 -22.03
C GLN A 56 -15.95 -12.68 -21.49
N ALA A 57 -16.60 -12.28 -20.40
CA ALA A 57 -17.73 -12.98 -19.82
C ALA A 57 -18.97 -12.89 -20.73
N ALA A 58 -19.22 -11.73 -21.35
CA ALA A 58 -20.29 -11.54 -22.33
C ALA A 58 -20.10 -12.42 -23.58
N GLN A 59 -18.84 -12.68 -23.98
CA GLN A 59 -18.51 -13.59 -25.09
C GLN A 59 -18.51 -15.07 -24.69
N ARG A 60 -18.34 -15.39 -23.40
CA ARG A 60 -18.44 -16.77 -22.89
C ARG A 60 -19.88 -17.09 -22.55
N GLN A 61 -20.53 -17.93 -23.36
CA GLN A 61 -21.68 -18.70 -22.88
C GLN A 61 -21.24 -19.56 -21.70
N PHE A 62 -21.48 -19.08 -20.48
CA PHE A 62 -21.24 -19.80 -19.25
C PHE A 62 -22.12 -21.06 -19.26
N ARG A 63 -21.51 -22.20 -19.59
CA ARG A 63 -22.10 -23.52 -19.35
C ARG A 63 -21.57 -23.99 -17.99
N PRO A 64 -22.39 -24.03 -16.93
CA PRO A 64 -21.97 -24.58 -15.66
C PRO A 64 -21.68 -26.07 -15.85
N THR A 65 -20.40 -26.43 -16.00
CA THR A 65 -19.95 -27.81 -15.96
C THR A 65 -19.67 -28.15 -14.50
N LEU A 66 -20.42 -29.09 -13.96
CA LEU A 66 -20.34 -29.54 -12.55
C LEU A 66 -19.02 -30.25 -12.20
N SER A 67 -18.18 -30.54 -13.18
CA SER A 67 -16.87 -31.17 -13.01
C SER A 67 -15.79 -30.37 -13.74
N ALA A 68 -14.85 -29.81 -12.98
CA ALA A 68 -13.62 -29.28 -13.58
C ALA A 68 -12.86 -30.43 -14.26
N ASP A 69 -12.44 -30.22 -15.50
CA ASP A 69 -11.59 -31.16 -16.24
C ASP A 69 -10.24 -31.31 -15.52
N GLU A 70 -9.56 -32.45 -15.66
CA GLU A 70 -8.30 -32.73 -14.94
C GLU A 70 -7.22 -31.70 -15.32
N ALA A 71 -7.22 -31.23 -16.57
CA ALA A 71 -6.35 -30.14 -17.01
C ALA A 71 -6.59 -28.81 -16.25
N GLN A 72 -7.84 -28.51 -15.90
CA GLN A 72 -8.17 -27.33 -15.08
C GLN A 72 -7.72 -27.52 -13.62
N ARG A 73 -7.91 -28.72 -13.08
CA ARG A 73 -7.46 -29.05 -11.71
C ARG A 73 -5.94 -28.94 -11.59
N GLU A 74 -5.19 -29.42 -12.57
CA GLU A 74 -3.73 -29.33 -12.53
C GLU A 74 -3.25 -27.87 -12.63
N ARG A 75 -3.89 -27.05 -13.46
CA ARG A 75 -3.63 -25.60 -13.49
C ARG A 75 -3.86 -24.95 -12.12
N TRP A 76 -4.95 -25.28 -11.44
CA TRP A 76 -5.21 -24.73 -10.10
C TRP A 76 -4.23 -25.22 -9.04
N ARG A 77 -3.83 -26.50 -9.09
CA ARG A 77 -2.78 -27.03 -8.21
C ARG A 77 -1.46 -26.32 -8.44
N GLN A 78 -1.09 -26.07 -9.69
CA GLN A 78 0.12 -25.33 -10.05
C GLN A 78 0.07 -23.91 -9.51
N THR A 79 -0.99 -23.16 -9.79
CA THR A 79 -1.19 -21.79 -9.25
C THR A 79 -1.11 -21.77 -7.72
N ARG A 80 -1.67 -22.78 -7.04
CA ARG A 80 -1.61 -22.88 -5.58
C ARG A 80 -0.19 -23.14 -5.09
N ARG A 81 0.57 -24.02 -5.75
CA ARG A 81 1.98 -24.29 -5.44
C ARG A 81 2.83 -23.03 -5.60
N ASP A 82 2.66 -22.32 -6.71
CA ASP A 82 3.41 -21.09 -7.00
C ASP A 82 3.14 -20.01 -5.96
N ASN A 83 1.88 -19.84 -5.56
CA ASN A 83 1.50 -18.89 -4.50
C ASN A 83 2.10 -19.27 -3.14
N LEU A 84 2.09 -20.55 -2.78
CA LEU A 84 2.69 -21.03 -1.53
C LEU A 84 4.21 -20.83 -1.53
N ALA A 85 4.88 -21.13 -2.65
CA ALA A 85 6.31 -20.90 -2.80
C ALA A 85 6.66 -19.41 -2.67
N ALA A 86 5.90 -18.53 -3.35
CA ALA A 86 6.09 -17.09 -3.25
C ALA A 86 5.88 -16.59 -1.82
N ARG A 87 4.90 -17.13 -1.08
CA ARG A 87 4.67 -16.78 0.33
C ARG A 87 5.83 -17.25 1.21
N ALA A 88 6.32 -18.48 1.02
CA ALA A 88 7.45 -19.02 1.77
C ALA A 88 8.72 -18.18 1.57
N ALA A 89 9.02 -17.79 0.32
CA ALA A 89 10.15 -16.93 0.00
C ALA A 89 10.07 -15.57 0.72
N ARG A 90 8.89 -14.94 0.75
CA ARG A 90 8.68 -13.67 1.48
C ARG A 90 8.92 -13.81 2.98
N VAL A 91 8.43 -14.91 3.58
CA VAL A 91 8.63 -15.20 5.02
C VAL A 91 10.11 -15.42 5.30
N HIS A 92 10.80 -16.21 4.48
CA HIS A 92 12.22 -16.48 4.63
C HIS A 92 13.05 -15.19 4.51
N ALA A 93 12.77 -14.35 3.52
CA ALA A 93 13.45 -13.06 3.33
C ALA A 93 13.18 -12.08 4.48
N ARG A 94 12.02 -12.16 5.14
CA ARG A 94 11.76 -11.36 6.36
C ARG A 94 12.57 -11.91 7.54
N ARG A 95 12.58 -13.24 7.72
CA ARG A 95 13.31 -13.89 8.81
C ARG A 95 14.83 -13.68 8.71
N SER A 96 15.40 -13.80 7.51
CA SER A 96 16.84 -13.60 7.29
C SER A 96 17.27 -12.18 7.67
N ARG A 97 16.53 -11.16 7.22
CA ARG A 97 16.79 -9.76 7.58
C ARG A 97 16.73 -9.51 9.09
N THR A 98 15.78 -10.14 9.78
CA THR A 98 15.69 -10.04 11.24
C THR A 98 16.93 -10.67 11.91
N LEU A 99 17.32 -11.87 11.48
CA LEU A 99 18.50 -12.57 12.01
C LEU A 99 19.80 -11.81 11.73
N GLU A 100 19.95 -11.22 10.54
CA GLU A 100 21.10 -10.37 10.21
C GLU A 100 21.18 -9.13 11.11
N ARG A 101 20.05 -8.43 11.29
CA ARG A 101 19.98 -7.28 12.21
C ARG A 101 20.37 -7.70 13.63
N TRP A 102 19.90 -8.85 14.06
CA TRP A 102 20.18 -9.41 15.37
C TRP A 102 21.66 -9.76 15.59
N ARG A 103 22.30 -10.40 14.62
CA ARG A 103 23.76 -10.64 14.63
C ARG A 103 24.56 -9.34 14.67
N ALA A 104 24.12 -8.31 13.96
CA ALA A 104 24.78 -7.01 13.94
C ALA A 104 24.78 -6.31 15.32
N ILE A 105 23.84 -6.64 16.21
CA ILE A 105 23.74 -6.07 17.57
C ILE A 105 24.37 -7.03 18.61
N GLY A 106 25.08 -8.08 18.17
CA GLY A 106 25.84 -8.99 19.04
C GLY A 106 25.01 -10.02 19.81
N LEU A 107 23.74 -10.22 19.43
CA LEU A 107 22.91 -11.24 20.06
C LEU A 107 23.24 -12.64 19.50
N PRO A 108 23.44 -13.66 20.37
CA PRO A 108 23.71 -15.03 19.95
C PRO A 108 22.41 -15.70 19.48
N PHE A 109 22.31 -15.98 18.17
CA PHE A 109 21.23 -16.77 17.56
C PHE A 109 21.80 -17.77 16.56
#